data_AF-A0A0S8JYF6-F1
#
_entry.id   AF-A0A0S8JYF6-F1
#
_cell.length_a   1.000
_cell.length_b   1.000
_cell.length_c   1.000
_cell.angle_alpha   90.00
_cell.angle_beta   90.00
_cell.angle_gamma   90.00
#
_symmetry.space_group_name_H-M   'P 1'
#
loop_
_entity.id
_entity.type
_entity.pdbx_description
1 polymer ?
#
loop_
_entity_poly.entity_id
_entity_poly.type
_entity_poly.pdbx_seq_one_letter_code
_entity_poly.pdbx_strand_id
1 'polypeptide(L)'
;RFEADQRLWDFVHILITKKWAYYGRIRGDRNALLSIKLLPSYLHVYPIPDYKCLYKKKTLSNMAKSVMELLNDHGPLMASQIRDRMAIGSRSEKQRLTQALIELQRKSLICCSGKIAQRACRWRFGIWAPTEKWVPKIVKSKARILSDEEAKRKLIEKYVYTTARTTLKAISRFFNWPLFEVRSILSSMIDKEFVSSYNHQGEEYFFKGNL
;
A
#
# COMPACT_ATOMS: atom_id res chain seq x y z
N ARG A 1 28.02 -4.45 -4.97
CA ARG A 1 26.79 -3.62 -5.03
C ARG A 1 25.67 -4.28 -5.84
N PHE A 2 25.91 -4.69 -7.09
CA PHE A 2 24.90 -5.32 -7.96
C PHE A 2 24.21 -6.58 -7.38
N GLU A 3 24.97 -7.49 -6.77
CA GLU A 3 24.39 -8.69 -6.15
C GLU A 3 23.51 -8.37 -4.93
N ALA A 4 23.88 -7.36 -4.13
CA ALA A 4 23.12 -6.97 -2.95
C ALA A 4 21.73 -6.44 -3.34
N ASP A 5 21.66 -5.65 -4.42
CA ASP A 5 20.41 -5.12 -4.94
C ASP A 5 19.50 -6.23 -5.50
N GLN A 6 20.07 -7.23 -6.18
CA GLN A 6 19.29 -8.38 -6.65
C GLN A 6 18.76 -9.22 -5.48
N ARG A 7 19.60 -9.52 -4.49
CA ARG A 7 19.21 -10.28 -3.28
C ARG A 7 18.10 -9.56 -2.50
N LEU A 8 18.14 -8.23 -2.44
CA LEU A 8 17.05 -7.45 -1.83
C LEU A 8 15.73 -7.66 -2.58
N TRP A 9 15.74 -7.60 -3.91
CA TRP A 9 14.51 -7.81 -4.69
C TRP A 9 14.05 -9.27 -4.69
N ASP A 10 14.95 -10.25 -4.50
CA ASP A 10 14.59 -11.66 -4.23
C ASP A 10 13.85 -11.77 -2.93
N PHE A 11 14.39 -11.14 -1.89
CA PHE A 11 13.74 -11.10 -0.59
C PHE A 11 12.34 -10.47 -0.69
N VAL A 12 12.20 -9.31 -1.35
CA VAL A 12 10.89 -8.68 -1.58
C VAL A 12 9.95 -9.60 -2.37
N HIS A 13 10.44 -10.28 -3.40
CA HIS A 13 9.65 -11.27 -4.13
C HIS A 13 9.13 -12.37 -3.22
N ILE A 14 9.99 -12.93 -2.35
CA ILE A 14 9.62 -13.97 -1.38
C ILE A 14 8.55 -13.44 -0.42
N LEU A 15 8.75 -12.24 0.14
CA LEU A 15 7.79 -11.64 1.08
C LEU A 15 6.39 -11.50 0.46
N ILE A 16 6.31 -11.08 -0.81
CA ILE A 16 5.05 -10.87 -1.52
C ILE A 16 4.40 -12.21 -1.89
N THR A 17 5.17 -13.13 -2.49
CA THR A 17 4.63 -14.41 -2.99
C THR A 17 4.19 -15.32 -1.84
N LYS A 18 4.91 -15.30 -0.71
CA LYS A 18 4.50 -16.00 0.53
C LYS A 18 3.39 -15.26 1.30
N LYS A 19 2.95 -14.10 0.82
CA LYS A 19 1.96 -13.22 1.48
C LYS A 19 2.35 -12.84 2.91
N TRP A 20 3.64 -12.68 3.18
CA TRP A 20 4.14 -12.14 4.45
C TRP A 20 4.11 -10.62 4.47
N ALA A 21 4.20 -9.99 3.30
CA ALA A 21 4.03 -8.56 3.13
C ALA A 21 3.17 -8.24 1.91
N TYR A 22 2.37 -7.19 2.04
CA TYR A 22 1.68 -6.51 0.96
C TYR A 22 2.62 -5.43 0.38
N TYR A 23 2.76 -5.39 -0.95
CA TYR A 23 3.54 -4.37 -1.64
C TYR A 23 2.63 -3.55 -2.56
N GLY A 24 2.51 -2.26 -2.24
CA GLY A 24 1.66 -1.32 -2.96
C GLY A 24 1.89 0.12 -2.51
N ARG A 25 1.11 1.06 -3.05
CA ARG A 25 1.18 2.48 -2.69
C ARG A 25 0.32 2.75 -1.46
N ILE A 26 0.93 2.78 -0.28
CA ILE A 26 0.24 2.87 1.02
C ILE A 26 0.08 4.34 1.45
N ARG A 27 -0.43 5.19 0.54
CA ARG A 27 -0.46 6.68 0.61
C ARG A 27 0.85 7.33 0.16
N GLY A 28 0.73 8.38 -0.66
CA GLY A 28 1.84 9.05 -1.35
C GLY A 28 2.28 8.37 -2.65
N ASP A 29 3.35 8.89 -3.23
CA ASP A 29 3.84 8.50 -4.55
C ASP A 29 4.88 7.37 -4.54
N ARG A 30 5.04 6.70 -3.40
CA ARG A 30 6.04 5.65 -3.23
C ARG A 30 5.38 4.33 -2.87
N ASN A 31 5.96 3.25 -3.39
CA ASN A 31 5.59 1.92 -2.96
C ASN A 31 6.18 1.65 -1.58
N ALA A 32 5.40 0.96 -0.75
CA ALA A 32 5.82 0.53 0.57
C ALA A 32 5.47 -0.94 0.78
N LEU A 33 6.19 -1.57 1.72
CA LEU A 33 5.88 -2.89 2.22
C LEU A 33 5.08 -2.75 3.52
N LEU A 34 3.95 -3.44 3.59
CA LEU A 34 3.13 -3.56 4.79
C LEU A 34 3.13 -5.01 5.25
N SER A 35 3.44 -5.24 6.52
CA SER A 35 3.30 -6.58 7.10
C SER A 35 1.86 -7.09 6.92
N ILE A 36 1.72 -8.37 6.56
CA ILE A 36 0.39 -8.99 6.42
C ILE A 36 -0.41 -8.94 7.73
N LYS A 37 0.28 -8.89 8.89
CA LYS A 37 -0.36 -8.74 10.21
C LYS A 37 -1.02 -7.37 10.39
N LEU A 38 -0.50 -6.33 9.74
CA LEU A 38 -1.02 -4.96 9.79
C LEU A 38 -2.04 -4.67 8.68
N LEU A 39 -2.07 -5.51 7.64
CA LEU A 39 -2.98 -5.35 6.51
C LEU A 39 -4.47 -5.28 6.90
N PRO A 40 -5.00 -6.04 7.89
CA PRO A 40 -6.38 -5.88 8.33
C PRO A 40 -6.71 -4.45 8.78
N SER A 41 -5.85 -3.83 9.60
CA SER A 41 -6.03 -2.45 10.08
C SER A 41 -5.98 -1.45 8.92
N TYR A 42 -5.05 -1.66 7.98
CA TYR A 42 -4.97 -0.82 6.78
C TYR A 42 -6.23 -0.92 5.91
N LEU A 43 -6.74 -2.12 5.67
CA LEU A 43 -7.94 -2.35 4.86
C LEU A 43 -9.23 -1.93 5.56
N HIS A 44 -9.24 -1.89 6.90
CA HIS A 44 -10.35 -1.33 7.66
C HIS A 44 -10.44 0.18 7.43
N VAL A 45 -9.34 0.91 7.66
CA VAL A 45 -9.31 2.37 7.51
C VAL A 45 -9.36 2.80 6.03
N TYR A 46 -8.81 1.99 5.14
CA TYR A 46 -8.76 2.25 3.71
C TYR A 46 -9.30 1.04 2.93
N PRO A 47 -10.64 0.88 2.90
CA PRO A 47 -11.26 -0.24 2.21
C PRO A 47 -10.95 -0.22 0.72
N ILE A 48 -10.84 -1.41 0.12
CA ILE A 48 -10.66 -1.57 -1.32
C ILE A 48 -11.98 -1.15 -1.98
N PRO A 49 -11.98 -0.10 -2.81
CA PRO A 49 -13.21 0.39 -3.43
C PRO A 49 -13.67 -0.55 -4.55
N ASP A 50 -14.97 -0.53 -4.87
CA ASP A 50 -15.47 -1.16 -6.09
C ASP A 50 -15.08 -0.33 -7.32
N TYR A 51 -14.25 -0.91 -8.19
CA TYR A 51 -13.79 -0.24 -9.41
C TYR A 51 -14.92 0.10 -10.37
N LYS A 52 -16.01 -0.69 -10.42
CA LYS A 52 -17.17 -0.39 -11.28
C LYS A 52 -17.90 0.86 -10.82
N CYS A 53 -18.08 1.01 -9.50
CA CYS A 53 -18.61 2.22 -8.90
C CYS A 53 -17.73 3.45 -9.18
N LEU A 54 -16.40 3.32 -9.02
CA LEU A 54 -15.46 4.41 -9.32
C LEU A 54 -15.52 4.85 -10.79
N TYR A 55 -15.65 3.88 -11.70
CA TYR A 55 -15.82 4.14 -13.13
C TYR A 55 -17.12 4.86 -13.44
N LYS A 56 -18.25 4.39 -12.90
CA LYS A 56 -19.57 5.05 -13.05
C LYS A 56 -19.55 6.50 -12.57
N LYS A 57 -18.80 6.78 -11.49
CA LYS A 57 -18.58 8.13 -10.94
C LYS A 57 -17.56 8.97 -11.73
N LYS A 58 -17.02 8.48 -12.85
CA LYS A 58 -15.95 9.14 -13.64
C LYS A 58 -14.68 9.45 -12.84
N THR A 59 -14.43 8.67 -11.78
CA THR A 59 -13.22 8.79 -10.93
C THR A 59 -12.18 7.70 -11.21
N LEU A 60 -12.43 6.88 -12.24
CA LEU A 60 -11.53 5.86 -12.77
C LEU A 60 -11.43 6.03 -14.29
N SER A 61 -10.21 6.06 -14.83
CA SER A 61 -10.02 6.17 -16.29
C SER A 61 -10.50 4.93 -17.04
N ASN A 62 -10.87 5.10 -18.33
CA ASN A 62 -11.21 3.98 -19.22
C ASN A 62 -10.08 2.94 -19.28
N MET A 63 -8.83 3.39 -19.43
CA MET A 63 -7.66 2.51 -19.47
C MET A 63 -7.51 1.71 -18.16
N ALA A 64 -7.69 2.35 -17.00
CA ALA A 64 -7.65 1.66 -15.70
C ALA A 64 -8.78 0.64 -15.53
N LYS A 65 -9.99 0.96 -16.01
CA LYS A 65 -11.12 0.02 -16.02
C LYS A 65 -10.80 -1.22 -16.87
N SER A 66 -10.29 -1.03 -18.10
CA SER A 66 -9.94 -2.14 -18.99
C SER A 66 -8.83 -3.02 -18.42
N VAL A 67 -7.82 -2.43 -17.76
CA VAL A 67 -6.79 -3.19 -17.04
C VAL A 67 -7.40 -4.01 -15.89
N MET A 68 -8.35 -3.45 -15.13
CA MET A 68 -9.03 -4.20 -14.06
C MET A 68 -9.86 -5.36 -14.60
N GLU A 69 -10.58 -5.18 -15.70
CA GLU A 69 -11.33 -6.25 -16.38
C GLU A 69 -10.38 -7.37 -16.83
N LEU A 70 -9.31 -7.00 -17.55
CA LEU A 70 -8.29 -7.96 -17.98
C LEU A 70 -7.67 -8.77 -16.83
N LEU A 71 -7.32 -8.10 -15.73
CA LEU A 71 -6.74 -8.75 -14.55
C LEU A 71 -7.77 -9.61 -13.79
N ASN A 72 -9.05 -9.25 -13.85
CA ASN A 72 -10.11 -10.07 -13.27
C ASN A 72 -10.32 -11.36 -14.08
N ASP A 73 -10.21 -11.30 -15.40
CA ASP A 73 -10.46 -12.44 -16.29
C ASP A 73 -9.25 -13.37 -16.40
N HIS A 74 -8.04 -12.81 -16.51
CA HIS A 74 -6.82 -13.59 -16.72
C HIS A 74 -5.95 -13.78 -15.47
N GLY A 75 -6.30 -13.13 -14.35
CA GLY A 75 -5.51 -13.16 -13.13
C GLY A 75 -4.26 -12.27 -13.19
N PRO A 76 -3.23 -12.56 -12.38
CA PRO A 76 -2.05 -11.71 -12.26
C PRO A 76 -1.21 -11.64 -13.55
N LEU A 77 -0.84 -10.44 -13.98
CA LEU A 77 -0.08 -10.21 -15.23
C LEU A 77 1.05 -9.18 -15.04
N MET A 78 2.13 -9.34 -15.81
CA MET A 78 3.16 -8.32 -15.97
C MET A 78 2.69 -7.19 -16.89
N ALA A 79 3.29 -6.01 -16.75
CA ALA A 79 2.98 -4.87 -17.61
C ALA A 79 3.19 -5.17 -19.11
N SER A 80 4.17 -5.99 -19.48
CA SER A 80 4.36 -6.44 -20.87
C SER A 80 3.17 -7.27 -21.35
N GLN A 81 2.76 -8.28 -20.57
CA GLN A 81 1.62 -9.14 -20.91
C GLN A 81 0.30 -8.35 -21.00
N ILE A 82 0.13 -7.32 -20.17
CA ILE A 82 -1.02 -6.40 -20.26
C ILE A 82 -0.98 -5.64 -21.59
N ARG A 83 0.18 -5.11 -21.99
CA ARG A 83 0.32 -4.42 -23.29
C ARG A 83 -0.04 -5.34 -24.45
N ASP A 84 0.52 -6.54 -24.46
CA ASP A 84 0.36 -7.49 -25.56
C ASP A 84 -1.13 -7.88 -25.70
N ARG A 85 -1.80 -8.18 -24.58
CA ARG A 85 -3.23 -8.54 -24.57
C ARG A 85 -4.17 -7.38 -24.91
N MET A 86 -3.76 -6.15 -24.63
CA MET A 86 -4.54 -4.95 -24.98
C MET A 86 -4.15 -4.35 -26.34
N ALA A 87 -3.28 -5.04 -27.11
CA ALA A 87 -2.74 -4.56 -28.38
C ALA A 87 -2.12 -3.14 -28.31
N ILE A 88 -1.47 -2.80 -27.20
CA ILE A 88 -0.89 -1.47 -26.96
C ILE A 88 0.45 -1.33 -27.71
N GLY A 89 0.42 -0.65 -28.85
CA GLY A 89 1.59 -0.47 -29.72
C GLY A 89 2.25 0.91 -29.59
N SER A 90 1.45 1.97 -29.55
CA SER A 90 1.95 3.35 -29.67
C SER A 90 2.59 3.88 -28.37
N ARG A 91 3.41 4.93 -28.51
CA ARG A 91 4.04 5.59 -27.34
C ARG A 91 3.01 6.23 -26.40
N SER A 92 1.98 6.85 -26.95
CA SER A 92 0.92 7.51 -26.17
C SER A 92 0.09 6.49 -25.37
N GLU A 93 -0.25 5.34 -25.96
CA GLU A 93 -0.96 4.27 -25.26
C GLU A 93 -0.11 3.64 -24.14
N LYS A 94 1.19 3.44 -24.37
CA LYS A 94 2.12 2.97 -23.33
C LYS A 94 2.17 3.93 -22.14
N GLN A 95 2.15 5.23 -22.39
CA GLN A 95 2.08 6.25 -21.33
C GLN A 95 0.73 6.19 -20.60
N ARG A 96 -0.39 6.06 -21.32
CA ARG A 96 -1.73 5.91 -20.71
C ARG A 96 -1.82 4.65 -19.84
N LEU A 97 -1.26 3.52 -20.28
CA LEU A 97 -1.20 2.30 -19.48
C LEU A 97 -0.38 2.51 -18.20
N THR A 98 0.78 3.15 -18.31
CA THR A 98 1.63 3.43 -17.14
C THR A 98 0.86 4.28 -16.12
N GLN A 99 0.13 5.28 -16.58
CA GLN A 99 -0.67 6.13 -15.71
C GLN A 99 -1.88 5.40 -15.12
N ALA A 100 -2.52 4.52 -15.88
CA ALA A 100 -3.59 3.65 -15.40
C ALA A 100 -3.09 2.69 -14.30
N LEU A 101 -1.91 2.09 -14.45
CA LEU A 101 -1.32 1.25 -13.41
C LEU A 101 -1.00 2.04 -12.13
N ILE A 102 -0.53 3.29 -12.25
CA ILE A 102 -0.31 4.18 -11.10
C ILE A 102 -1.63 4.54 -10.43
N GLU A 103 -2.66 4.88 -11.22
CA GLU A 103 -4.01 5.19 -10.75
C GLU A 103 -4.60 4.03 -9.95
N LEU A 104 -4.55 2.82 -10.50
CA LEU A 104 -5.06 1.61 -9.84
C LEU A 104 -4.30 1.31 -8.53
N GLN A 105 -2.98 1.48 -8.52
CA GLN A 105 -2.18 1.31 -7.29
C GLN A 105 -2.52 2.35 -6.23
N ARG A 106 -2.69 3.63 -6.61
CA ARG A 106 -3.05 4.71 -5.68
C ARG A 106 -4.44 4.50 -5.04
N LYS A 107 -5.34 3.83 -5.77
CA LYS A 107 -6.68 3.47 -5.29
C LYS A 107 -6.73 2.09 -4.61
N SER A 108 -5.58 1.44 -4.42
CA SER A 108 -5.46 0.08 -3.85
C SER A 108 -6.25 -0.99 -4.60
N LEU A 109 -6.63 -0.76 -5.86
CA LEU A 109 -7.38 -1.70 -6.70
C LEU A 109 -6.50 -2.85 -7.20
N ILE A 110 -5.23 -2.56 -7.44
CA ILE A 110 -4.20 -3.56 -7.76
C ILE A 110 -3.04 -3.49 -6.78
N CYS A 111 -2.39 -4.62 -6.58
CA CYS A 111 -1.16 -4.73 -5.83
C CYS A 111 -0.12 -5.54 -6.59
N CYS A 112 1.13 -5.44 -6.15
CA CYS A 112 2.17 -6.30 -6.68
C CYS A 112 2.03 -7.67 -6.02
N SER A 113 1.91 -8.71 -6.83
CA SER A 113 1.78 -10.11 -6.41
C SER A 113 3.08 -10.91 -6.57
N GLY A 114 4.07 -10.33 -7.23
CA GLY A 114 5.39 -10.90 -7.41
C GLY A 114 6.29 -9.99 -8.22
N LYS A 115 7.60 -10.27 -8.20
CA LYS A 115 8.60 -9.58 -9.02
C LYS A 115 9.48 -10.56 -9.77
N ILE A 116 9.59 -10.46 -11.09
CA ILE A 116 10.41 -11.37 -11.90
C ILE A 116 11.63 -10.62 -12.43
N ALA A 117 12.81 -11.25 -12.31
CA ALA A 117 14.00 -10.81 -13.03
C ALA A 117 13.91 -11.29 -14.48
N GLN A 118 14.15 -10.41 -15.46
CA GLN A 118 14.38 -10.84 -16.84
C GLN A 118 15.88 -11.00 -17.06
N ARG A 119 16.30 -12.10 -17.69
CA ARG A 119 17.72 -12.45 -17.91
C ARG A 119 18.55 -11.32 -18.55
N ALA A 120 17.92 -10.48 -19.37
CA ALA A 120 18.59 -9.40 -20.09
C ALA A 120 18.57 -8.03 -19.37
N CYS A 121 17.99 -7.91 -18.18
CA CYS A 121 17.76 -6.61 -17.53
C CYS A 121 18.13 -6.61 -16.05
N ARG A 122 18.72 -5.50 -15.60
CA ARG A 122 19.07 -5.24 -14.19
C ARG A 122 17.85 -4.93 -13.30
N TRP A 123 16.65 -4.86 -13.88
CA TRP A 123 15.42 -4.43 -13.23
C TRP A 123 14.42 -5.59 -13.14
N ARG A 124 13.65 -5.63 -12.04
CA ARG A 124 12.56 -6.62 -11.90
C ARG A 124 11.22 -6.04 -12.27
N PHE A 125 10.46 -6.83 -13.02
CA PHE A 125 9.13 -6.48 -13.46
C PHE A 125 8.11 -6.93 -12.42
N GLY A 126 7.20 -6.02 -12.05
CA GLY A 126 6.10 -6.33 -11.17
C GLY A 126 5.03 -7.16 -11.89
N ILE A 127 4.52 -8.16 -11.20
CA ILE A 127 3.30 -8.88 -11.55
C ILE A 127 2.16 -8.20 -10.80
N TRP A 128 1.17 -7.68 -11.51
CA TRP A 128 0.04 -6.96 -10.95
C TRP A 128 -1.16 -7.90 -10.80
N ALA A 129 -1.80 -7.87 -9.63
CA ALA A 129 -3.02 -8.64 -9.36
C ALA A 129 -4.10 -7.72 -8.80
N PRO A 130 -5.39 -8.04 -9.00
CA PRO A 130 -6.47 -7.38 -8.28
C PRO A 130 -6.27 -7.57 -6.78
N THR A 131 -6.20 -6.48 -6.01
CA THR A 131 -5.93 -6.54 -4.56
C THR A 131 -6.98 -7.41 -3.86
N GLU A 132 -8.25 -7.25 -4.24
CA GLU A 132 -9.37 -7.99 -3.66
C GLU A 132 -9.22 -9.52 -3.80
N LYS A 133 -8.59 -10.00 -4.88
CA LYS A 133 -8.30 -11.42 -5.13
C LYS A 133 -7.00 -11.87 -4.46
N TRP A 134 -5.99 -11.01 -4.42
CA TRP A 134 -4.69 -11.34 -3.82
C TRP A 134 -4.76 -11.46 -2.29
N VAL A 135 -5.50 -10.57 -1.62
CA VAL A 135 -5.60 -10.51 -0.16
C VAL A 135 -6.31 -11.77 0.37
N PRO A 136 -5.71 -12.49 1.34
CA PRO A 136 -6.36 -13.67 1.95
C PRO A 136 -7.72 -13.36 2.57
N LYS A 137 -8.69 -14.28 2.41
CA LYS A 137 -10.04 -14.13 2.98
C LYS A 137 -10.00 -13.83 4.49
N ILE A 138 -9.14 -14.52 5.24
CA ILE A 138 -8.96 -14.31 6.69
C ILE A 138 -8.55 -12.87 7.04
N VAL A 139 -7.72 -12.22 6.20
CA VAL A 139 -7.30 -10.83 6.41
C VAL A 139 -8.48 -9.88 6.18
N LYS A 140 -9.28 -10.11 5.14
CA LYS A 140 -10.48 -9.32 4.86
C LYS A 140 -11.55 -9.49 5.94
N SER A 141 -11.77 -10.71 6.42
CA SER A 141 -12.70 -10.96 7.52
C SER A 141 -12.27 -10.23 8.80
N LYS A 142 -10.96 -10.27 9.13
CA LYS A 142 -10.42 -9.51 10.27
C LYS A 142 -10.60 -8.00 10.08
N ALA A 143 -10.39 -7.47 8.88
CA ALA A 143 -10.59 -6.05 8.61
C ALA A 143 -12.04 -5.59 8.89
N ARG A 144 -13.04 -6.44 8.65
CA ARG A 144 -14.47 -6.10 8.83
C ARG A 144 -14.91 -6.01 10.29
N ILE A 145 -14.23 -6.69 11.21
CA ILE A 145 -14.61 -6.78 12.63
C ILE A 145 -13.81 -5.83 13.53
N LEU A 146 -12.76 -5.21 13.00
CA LEU A 146 -11.97 -4.22 13.75
C LEU A 146 -12.81 -2.98 14.05
N SER A 147 -12.50 -2.32 15.17
CA SER A 147 -12.98 -0.95 15.39
C SER A 147 -12.04 0.06 14.72
N ASP A 148 -12.58 1.24 14.40
CA ASP A 148 -11.81 2.34 13.84
C ASP A 148 -10.65 2.74 14.76
N GLU A 149 -10.90 2.82 16.07
CA GLU A 149 -9.90 3.15 17.08
C GLU A 149 -8.76 2.12 17.07
N GLU A 150 -9.09 0.82 17.12
CA GLU A 150 -8.10 -0.25 17.14
C GLU A 150 -7.25 -0.27 15.86
N ALA A 151 -7.89 -0.08 14.71
CA ALA A 151 -7.23 -0.07 13.41
C ALA A 151 -6.27 1.12 13.28
N LYS A 152 -6.72 2.33 13.60
CA LYS A 152 -5.89 3.54 13.52
C LYS A 152 -4.76 3.52 14.53
N ARG A 153 -5.01 3.06 15.77
CA ARG A 153 -3.98 2.89 16.80
C ARG A 153 -2.85 1.97 16.33
N LYS A 154 -3.17 0.79 15.79
CA LYS A 154 -2.17 -0.16 15.26
C LYS A 154 -1.32 0.44 14.14
N LEU A 155 -1.93 1.26 13.28
CA LEU A 155 -1.21 1.93 12.19
C LEU A 155 -0.24 2.99 12.73
N ILE A 156 -0.69 3.84 13.67
CA ILE A 156 0.16 4.85 14.33
C ILE A 156 1.30 4.18 15.09
N GLU A 157 1.01 3.15 15.89
CA GLU A 157 2.01 2.39 16.65
C GLU A 157 3.12 1.87 15.74
N LYS A 158 2.76 1.25 14.62
CA LYS A 158 3.76 0.75 13.66
C LYS A 158 4.53 1.88 12.99
N TYR A 159 3.87 2.99 12.68
CA TYR A 159 4.51 4.15 12.06
C TYR A 159 5.55 4.78 12.99
N VAL A 160 5.19 5.03 14.25
CA VAL A 160 6.09 5.55 15.29
C VAL A 160 7.28 4.61 15.49
N TYR A 161 7.03 3.31 15.59
CA TYR A 161 8.09 2.30 15.71
C TYR A 161 9.08 2.32 14.54
N THR A 162 8.60 2.60 13.32
CA THR A 162 9.43 2.56 12.10
C THR A 162 10.19 3.87 11.87
N THR A 163 9.63 5.00 12.31
CA THR A 163 10.21 6.34 12.08
C THR A 163 11.16 6.80 13.18
N ALA A 164 11.20 6.07 14.32
CA ALA A 164 11.97 6.36 15.54
C ALA A 164 11.59 7.67 16.24
N ARG A 165 11.48 8.78 15.49
CA ARG A 165 11.00 10.07 15.95
C ARG A 165 10.06 10.68 14.91
N THR A 166 8.88 11.10 15.34
CA THR A 166 7.90 11.74 14.46
C THR A 166 7.13 12.86 15.17
N THR A 167 6.31 13.59 14.43
CA THR A 167 5.51 14.71 14.94
C THR A 167 4.04 14.52 14.57
N LEU A 168 3.13 15.20 15.28
CA LEU A 168 1.70 15.13 15.01
C LEU A 168 1.38 15.47 13.54
N LYS A 169 2.03 16.52 13.01
CA LYS A 169 1.88 16.96 11.62
C LYS A 169 2.37 15.90 10.62
N ALA A 170 3.48 15.22 10.93
CA ALA A 170 4.03 14.18 10.07
C ALA A 170 3.09 12.96 9.98
N ILE A 171 2.53 12.52 11.12
CA ILE A 171 1.56 11.41 11.18
C ILE A 171 0.29 11.79 10.41
N SER A 172 -0.27 12.97 10.71
CA SER A 172 -1.48 13.49 10.04
C SER A 172 -1.30 13.56 8.52
N ARG A 173 -0.16 14.09 8.05
CA ARG A 173 0.16 14.16 6.62
C ARG A 173 0.31 12.78 5.98
N PHE A 174 0.93 11.82 6.67
CA PHE A 174 1.15 10.48 6.14
C PHE A 174 -0.17 9.72 5.95
N PHE A 175 -1.02 9.74 6.97
CA PHE A 175 -2.32 9.03 6.94
C PHE A 175 -3.46 9.85 6.32
N ASN A 176 -3.25 11.14 6.08
CA ASN A 176 -4.29 12.09 5.67
C ASN A 176 -5.48 12.09 6.64
N TRP A 177 -5.20 12.14 7.93
CA TRP A 177 -6.18 12.25 9.01
C TRP A 177 -6.14 13.64 9.64
N PRO A 178 -7.27 14.20 10.10
CA PRO A 178 -7.30 15.47 10.82
C PRO A 178 -6.38 15.47 12.06
N LEU A 179 -5.75 16.60 12.35
CA LEU A 179 -4.81 16.73 13.48
C LEU A 179 -5.46 16.39 14.82
N PHE A 180 -6.73 16.79 15.04
CA PHE A 180 -7.45 16.52 16.28
C PHE A 180 -7.64 15.01 16.51
N GLU A 181 -7.93 14.27 15.44
CA GLU A 181 -8.15 12.82 15.50
C GLU A 181 -6.85 12.10 15.84
N VAL A 182 -5.76 12.45 15.17
CA VAL A 182 -4.43 11.88 15.47
C VAL A 182 -4.01 12.21 16.91
N ARG A 183 -4.26 13.45 17.38
CA ARG A 183 -3.94 13.87 18.74
C ARG A 183 -4.72 13.03 19.76
N SER A 184 -6.02 12.85 19.56
CA SER A 184 -6.86 12.05 20.46
C SER A 184 -6.35 10.61 20.59
N ILE A 185 -5.98 9.98 19.47
CA ILE A 185 -5.43 8.62 19.49
C ILE A 185 -4.07 8.58 20.22
N LEU A 186 -3.18 9.54 19.92
CA LEU A 186 -1.86 9.62 20.56
C LEU A 186 -1.96 9.84 22.08
N SER A 187 -2.87 10.70 22.55
CA SER A 187 -3.12 10.89 23.98
C SER A 187 -3.49 9.57 24.66
N SER A 188 -4.44 8.81 24.10
CA SER A 188 -4.78 7.48 24.65
C SER A 188 -3.61 6.50 24.61
N MET A 189 -2.70 6.62 23.65
CA MET A 189 -1.52 5.75 23.54
C MET A 189 -0.43 6.12 24.55
N ILE A 190 -0.29 7.40 24.90
CA ILE A 190 0.63 7.89 25.93
C ILE A 190 0.15 7.43 27.30
N ASP A 191 -1.14 7.56 27.58
CA ASP A 191 -1.74 7.11 28.85
C ASP A 191 -1.55 5.61 29.10
N LYS A 192 -1.43 4.83 28.02
CA LYS A 192 -1.22 3.37 28.04
C LYS A 192 0.26 2.97 27.84
N GLU A 193 1.18 3.95 27.88
CA GLU A 193 2.63 3.77 27.73
C GLU A 193 3.10 3.12 26.41
N PHE A 194 2.26 3.09 25.37
CA PHE A 194 2.65 2.57 24.05
C PHE A 194 3.53 3.55 23.28
N VAL A 195 3.37 4.85 23.54
CA VAL A 195 4.08 5.96 22.90
C VAL A 195 4.53 6.91 23.99
N SER A 196 5.74 7.42 23.87
CA SER A 196 6.24 8.51 24.72
C SER A 196 6.33 9.79 23.89
N SER A 197 6.13 10.93 24.54
CA SER A 197 6.32 12.24 23.93
C SER A 197 7.35 13.07 24.68
N TYR A 198 8.00 13.97 23.96
CA TYR A 198 8.86 15.00 24.54
C TYR A 198 8.75 16.29 23.72
N ASN A 199 8.90 17.43 24.38
CA ASN A 199 8.93 18.72 23.70
C ASN A 199 10.36 19.14 23.42
N HIS A 200 10.64 19.55 22.19
CA HIS A 200 11.92 20.15 21.81
C HIS A 200 11.67 21.38 20.95
N GLN A 201 12.13 22.54 21.42
CA GLN A 201 11.99 23.83 20.74
C GLN A 201 10.54 24.19 20.36
N GLY A 202 9.57 23.82 21.22
CA GLY A 202 8.16 24.11 21.00
C GLY A 202 7.43 23.13 20.08
N GLU A 203 8.11 22.10 19.57
CA GLU A 203 7.50 21.01 18.82
C GLU A 203 7.44 19.72 19.66
N GLU A 204 6.27 19.09 19.66
CA GLU A 204 6.02 17.82 20.34
C GLU A 204 6.42 16.65 19.43
N TYR A 205 7.37 15.86 19.91
CA TYR A 205 7.88 14.67 19.23
C TYR A 205 7.37 13.41 19.91
N PHE A 206 7.03 12.41 19.09
CA PHE A 206 6.53 11.11 19.52
C PHE A 206 7.50 10.00 19.10
N PHE A 207 7.73 9.06 20.00
CA PHE A 207 8.57 7.88 19.81
C PHE A 207 7.96 6.68 20.53
N LYS A 208 8.45 5.47 20.24
CA LYS A 208 7.90 4.25 20.85
C LYS A 208 8.16 4.28 22.37
N GLY A 209 7.14 3.99 23.17
CA GLY A 209 7.26 3.83 24.61
C GLY A 209 8.06 2.58 24.98
N ASN A 210 8.84 2.68 26.06
CA ASN A 210 9.85 1.73 26.55
C ASN A 210 11.05 1.54 25.60
N LEU A 211 12.07 2.38 25.85
CA LEU A 211 13.49 2.06 25.66
C LEU A 211 14.05 1.55 26.99
#